data_AF-A0AAP0NME3-F1
#
_entry.id   AF-A0AAP0NME3-F1
#
_cell.length_a   1.000
_cell.length_b   1.000
_cell.length_c   1.000
_cell.angle_alpha   90.00
_cell.angle_beta   90.00
_cell.angle_gamma   90.00
#
_symmetry.space_group_name_H-M   'P 1'
#
loop_
_entity.id
_entity.type
_entity.pdbx_description
1 polymer ?
#
loop_
_entity_poly.entity_id
_entity_poly.type
_entity_poly.pdbx_seq_one_letter_code
_entity_poly.pdbx_strand_id
1 'polypeptide(L)'
;MGCIISVHQQIKFSFPCSFLFKHILAVSYFDEHNFTFQSVEIQKRIGAFSIALETINKCLSEAICALTRGRLGGESETSGLIHSGNEILEMFKYSNDTGLQERERILEQQTVLRQLEMILFIHKLSRAGQYADALKEVVKLSFLPLDPRGPNITTDVFQNLSPHVQACVPDLLKVTLVCLDNVTDSDDLLRALRTKVCI
;
A
#
# COMPACT_ATOMS: atom_id res chain seq x y z
N MET A 1 38.93 -25.82 14.70
CA MET A 1 37.47 -26.03 14.57
C MET A 1 36.90 -24.67 14.20
N GLY A 2 36.76 -24.27 12.93
CA GLY A 2 36.05 -24.88 11.80
C GLY A 2 34.67 -24.21 11.72
N CYS A 3 34.20 -23.52 10.68
CA CYS A 3 34.52 -23.52 9.26
C CYS A 3 34.33 -22.12 8.64
N ILE A 4 35.25 -21.73 7.75
CA ILE A 4 35.07 -20.71 6.73
C ILE A 4 34.20 -21.36 5.64
N ILE A 5 32.94 -20.95 5.49
CA ILE A 5 32.11 -21.45 4.38
C ILE A 5 32.43 -20.59 3.15
N SER A 6 33.33 -21.15 2.34
CA SER A 6 33.50 -20.84 0.93
C SER A 6 32.18 -21.12 0.20
N VAL A 7 31.62 -20.12 -0.47
CA VAL A 7 30.57 -20.34 -1.50
C VAL A 7 31.06 -19.73 -2.80
N HIS A 8 32.14 -20.31 -3.32
CA HIS A 8 32.53 -20.17 -4.71
C HIS A 8 31.68 -21.15 -5.54
N GLN A 9 30.40 -20.87 -5.73
CA GLN A 9 29.57 -21.64 -6.66
C GLN A 9 29.30 -20.78 -7.89
N GLN A 10 30.15 -20.95 -8.89
CA GLN A 10 29.89 -20.50 -10.25
C GLN A 10 28.64 -21.19 -10.76
N ILE A 11 27.52 -20.50 -10.66
CA ILE A 11 26.30 -20.88 -11.35
C ILE A 11 26.47 -20.43 -12.81
N LYS A 12 26.96 -21.34 -13.65
CA LYS A 12 26.90 -21.21 -15.11
C LYS A 12 25.46 -21.45 -15.55
N PHE A 13 24.68 -20.39 -15.63
CA PHE A 13 23.41 -20.40 -16.33
C PHE A 13 23.61 -19.81 -17.73
N SER A 14 23.53 -20.67 -18.75
CA SER A 14 23.33 -20.24 -20.13
C SER A 14 21.84 -19.99 -20.31
N PHE A 15 21.43 -18.72 -20.30
CA PHE A 15 20.07 -18.31 -20.63
C PHE A 15 20.09 -17.17 -21.66
N PRO A 16 19.15 -17.11 -22.62
CA PRO A 16 19.24 -16.22 -23.77
C PRO A 16 18.59 -14.83 -23.56
N CYS A 17 18.22 -14.42 -22.34
CA CYS A 17 17.57 -13.13 -22.12
C CYS A 17 18.23 -12.33 -20.98
N SER A 18 18.88 -11.22 -21.36
CA SER A 18 19.55 -10.24 -20.49
C SER A 18 18.65 -9.51 -19.48
N PHE A 19 17.33 -9.73 -19.53
CA PHE A 19 16.34 -9.09 -18.66
C PHE A 19 16.18 -9.78 -17.30
N LEU A 20 16.25 -11.11 -17.27
CA LEU A 20 16.06 -11.92 -16.04
C LEU A 20 17.26 -11.83 -15.08
N PHE A 21 18.46 -11.66 -15.62
CA PHE A 21 19.70 -11.62 -14.82
C PHE A 21 19.81 -10.33 -13.99
N LYS A 22 19.31 -9.19 -14.50
CA LYS A 22 19.21 -7.93 -13.75
C LYS A 22 18.12 -7.99 -12.67
N HIS A 23 17.01 -8.68 -12.96
CA HIS A 23 15.89 -8.86 -12.03
C HIS A 23 16.29 -9.69 -10.81
N ILE A 24 17.04 -10.78 -11.01
CA ILE A 24 17.42 -11.70 -9.93
C ILE A 24 18.56 -11.11 -9.08
N LEU A 25 19.53 -10.43 -9.67
CA LEU A 25 20.65 -9.84 -8.92
C LEU A 25 20.26 -8.62 -8.06
N ALA A 26 19.22 -7.86 -8.45
CA ALA A 26 18.78 -6.69 -7.69
C ALA A 26 18.04 -7.04 -6.38
N VAL A 27 17.46 -8.24 -6.28
CA VAL A 27 16.60 -8.64 -5.16
C VAL A 27 17.38 -9.32 -4.02
N SER A 28 18.58 -9.85 -4.27
CA SER A 28 19.21 -10.83 -3.38
C SER A 28 20.21 -10.32 -2.33
N TYR A 29 20.44 -9.01 -2.14
CA TYR A 29 21.44 -8.56 -1.16
C TYR A 29 21.14 -7.15 -0.58
N PHE A 30 21.08 -7.05 0.76
CA PHE A 30 21.19 -5.86 1.65
C PHE A 30 19.92 -5.23 2.28
N ASP A 31 20.16 -4.53 3.40
CA ASP A 31 19.32 -4.17 4.58
C ASP A 31 18.01 -3.35 4.35
N GLU A 32 16.96 -3.62 5.15
CA GLU A 32 15.53 -3.50 4.78
C GLU A 32 14.99 -2.10 4.38
N HIS A 33 15.36 -1.00 5.04
CA HIS A 33 14.74 0.32 4.77
C HIS A 33 15.50 1.19 3.75
N ASN A 34 16.82 1.01 3.61
CA ASN A 34 17.62 1.71 2.59
C ASN A 34 17.50 1.00 1.21
N PHE A 35 17.11 -0.28 1.23
CA PHE A 35 16.96 -1.15 0.07
C PHE A 35 15.77 -0.78 -0.83
N THR A 36 14.65 -0.35 -0.24
CA THR A 36 13.43 -0.03 -0.99
C THR A 36 13.62 1.17 -1.91
N PHE A 37 14.16 2.28 -1.41
CA PHE A 37 14.37 3.49 -2.22
C PHE A 37 15.41 3.26 -3.33
N GLN A 38 16.46 2.50 -3.06
CA GLN A 38 17.46 2.14 -4.06
C GLN A 38 16.89 1.21 -5.14
N SER A 39 16.08 0.22 -4.77
CA SER A 39 15.38 -0.67 -5.71
C SER A 39 14.42 0.12 -6.61
N VAL A 40 13.63 1.02 -6.03
CA VAL A 40 12.72 1.90 -6.76
C VAL A 40 13.47 2.78 -7.76
N GLU A 41 14.61 3.34 -7.38
CA GLU A 41 15.45 4.14 -8.27
C GLU A 41 16.01 3.33 -9.45
N ILE A 42 16.42 2.08 -9.22
CA ILE A 42 16.87 1.19 -10.30
C ILE A 42 15.70 0.84 -11.23
N GLN A 43 14.53 0.53 -10.68
CA GLN A 43 13.32 0.20 -11.45
C GLN A 43 12.85 1.39 -12.31
N LYS A 44 12.89 2.62 -11.77
CA LYS A 44 12.66 3.87 -12.52
C LYS A 44 13.59 3.96 -13.74
N ARG A 45 14.90 3.68 -13.57
CA ARG A 45 15.91 3.80 -14.65
C ARG A 45 15.75 2.78 -15.77
N ILE A 46 15.24 1.60 -15.47
CA ILE A 46 15.00 0.54 -16.47
C ILE A 46 13.59 0.60 -17.07
N GLY A 47 12.77 1.59 -16.70
CA GLY A 47 11.39 1.76 -17.20
C GLY A 47 10.38 0.76 -16.61
N ALA A 48 10.73 0.07 -15.52
CA ALA A 48 9.85 -0.89 -14.83
C ALA A 48 8.97 -0.16 -13.80
N PHE A 49 8.15 0.77 -14.27
CA PHE A 49 7.37 1.66 -13.41
C PHE A 49 6.28 0.91 -12.62
N SER A 50 5.68 -0.15 -13.19
CA SER A 50 4.69 -0.96 -12.48
C SER A 50 5.27 -1.61 -11.22
N ILE A 51 6.46 -2.21 -11.34
CA ILE A 51 7.17 -2.87 -10.24
C ILE A 51 7.64 -1.85 -9.19
N ALA A 52 8.10 -0.69 -9.65
CA ALA A 52 8.44 0.42 -8.76
C ALA A 52 7.24 0.87 -7.94
N LEU A 53 6.08 1.02 -8.58
CA LEU A 53 4.86 1.46 -7.91
C LEU A 53 4.30 0.37 -6.97
N GLU A 54 4.37 -0.90 -7.36
CA GLU A 54 4.04 -2.04 -6.49
C GLU A 54 4.91 -2.08 -5.24
N THR A 55 6.22 -1.87 -5.39
CA THR A 55 7.17 -1.81 -4.26
C THR A 55 6.82 -0.66 -3.30
N ILE A 56 6.50 0.53 -3.85
CA ILE A 56 6.04 1.66 -3.05
C ILE A 56 4.72 1.34 -2.32
N ASN A 57 3.75 0.74 -3.00
CA ASN A 57 2.47 0.35 -2.41
C ASN A 57 2.63 -0.64 -1.25
N LYS A 58 3.51 -1.63 -1.43
CA LYS A 58 3.85 -2.60 -0.37
C LYS A 58 4.42 -1.89 0.85
N CYS A 59 5.46 -1.07 0.67
CA CYS A 59 6.09 -0.37 1.80
C CYS A 59 5.16 0.65 2.46
N LEU A 60 4.29 1.31 1.67
CA LEU A 60 3.29 2.22 2.21
C LEU A 60 2.27 1.47 3.07
N SER A 61 1.81 0.30 2.63
CA SER A 61 0.93 -0.58 3.41
C SER A 61 1.59 -1.01 4.72
N GLU A 62 2.85 -1.47 4.68
CA GLU A 62 3.61 -1.86 5.88
C GLU A 62 3.79 -0.68 6.86
N ALA A 63 4.09 0.52 6.34
CA ALA A 63 4.24 1.73 7.14
C ALA A 63 2.91 2.17 7.78
N ILE A 64 1.79 2.09 7.04
CA ILE A 64 0.44 2.35 7.59
C ILE A 64 0.14 1.38 8.73
N CYS A 65 0.35 0.07 8.53
CA CYS A 65 0.15 -0.95 9.55
C CYS A 65 1.12 -0.77 10.75
N ALA A 66 2.31 -0.21 10.55
CA ALA A 66 3.22 0.10 11.65
C ALA A 66 2.76 1.33 12.45
N LEU A 67 2.20 2.33 11.78
CA LEU A 67 1.64 3.54 12.41
C LEU A 67 0.46 3.20 13.33
N THR A 68 -0.42 2.31 12.90
CA THR A 68 -1.59 1.86 13.70
C THR A 68 -1.19 1.13 14.97
N ARG A 69 -0.02 0.48 14.97
CA ARG A 69 0.58 -0.18 16.14
C ARG A 69 1.39 0.77 17.04
N GLY A 70 1.40 2.08 16.77
CA GLY A 70 2.03 3.10 17.62
C GLY A 70 3.52 3.32 17.39
N ARG A 71 4.09 2.90 16.25
CA ARG A 71 5.51 3.14 15.94
C ARG A 71 5.72 4.60 15.49
N LEU A 72 6.45 5.37 16.29
CA LEU A 72 6.60 6.85 16.18
C LEU A 72 7.43 7.39 14.99
N GLY A 73 7.79 6.58 13.99
CA GLY A 73 8.60 7.01 12.84
C GLY A 73 7.86 7.16 11.51
N GLY A 74 6.62 6.67 11.41
CA GLY A 74 6.01 6.40 10.10
C GLY A 74 5.46 7.62 9.34
N GLU A 75 5.33 8.81 9.95
CA GLU A 75 4.73 9.96 9.24
C GLU A 75 5.64 10.55 8.16
N SER A 76 6.94 10.68 8.45
CA SER A 76 7.93 11.12 7.46
C SER A 76 8.13 10.06 6.38
N GLU A 77 8.16 8.78 6.78
CA GLU A 77 8.30 7.63 5.88
C GLU A 77 7.12 7.50 4.91
N THR A 78 5.88 7.55 5.41
CA THR A 78 4.67 7.48 4.56
C THR A 78 4.57 8.66 3.60
N SER A 79 4.96 9.87 4.03
CA SER A 79 4.96 11.06 3.17
C SER A 79 6.02 10.94 2.06
N GLY A 80 7.19 10.39 2.37
CA GLY A 80 8.25 10.12 1.38
C GLY A 80 7.85 9.05 0.37
N LEU A 81 7.17 7.98 0.80
CA LEU A 81 6.66 6.94 -0.08
C LEU A 81 5.57 7.46 -1.03
N ILE A 82 4.63 8.28 -0.54
CA ILE A 82 3.62 8.93 -1.37
C ILE A 82 4.27 9.87 -2.40
N HIS A 83 5.25 10.66 -1.98
CA HIS A 83 5.97 11.55 -2.88
C HIS A 83 6.65 10.75 -4.00
N SER A 84 7.41 9.71 -3.64
CA SER A 84 8.08 8.84 -4.61
C SER A 84 7.10 8.14 -5.56
N GLY A 85 5.94 7.70 -5.06
CA GLY A 85 4.88 7.12 -5.90
C GLY A 85 4.33 8.12 -6.92
N ASN A 86 4.11 9.37 -6.52
CA ASN A 86 3.67 10.43 -7.44
C ASN A 86 4.77 10.81 -8.45
N GLU A 87 6.04 10.85 -8.04
CA GLU A 87 7.16 11.06 -8.97
C GLU A 87 7.22 9.98 -10.06
N ILE A 88 7.01 8.70 -9.72
CA ILE A 88 6.94 7.60 -10.68
C ILE A 88 5.81 7.82 -11.69
N LEU A 89 4.63 8.23 -11.21
CA LEU A 89 3.47 8.49 -12.07
C LEU A 89 3.69 9.69 -12.99
N GLU A 90 4.37 10.74 -12.52
CA GLU A 90 4.78 11.87 -13.37
C GLU A 90 5.78 11.43 -14.42
N MET A 91 6.83 10.68 -14.06
CA MET A 91 7.79 10.12 -15.03
C MET A 91 7.11 9.27 -16.10
N PHE A 92 6.12 8.47 -15.69
CA PHE A 92 5.32 7.67 -16.62
C PHE A 92 4.52 8.52 -17.62
N LYS A 93 3.93 9.66 -17.21
CA LYS A 93 3.16 10.54 -18.12
C LYS A 93 4.01 11.04 -19.29
N TYR A 94 5.31 11.26 -19.06
CA TYR A 94 6.26 11.73 -20.06
C TYR A 94 6.98 10.60 -20.80
N SER A 95 6.78 9.35 -20.39
CA SER A 95 7.33 8.17 -21.04
C SER A 95 6.44 7.75 -22.21
N ASN A 96 6.91 7.99 -23.44
CA ASN A 96 6.17 7.66 -24.66
C ASN A 96 6.33 6.18 -25.10
N ASP A 97 7.11 5.37 -24.38
CA ASP A 97 7.63 4.08 -24.86
C ASP A 97 7.21 2.87 -23.98
N THR A 98 6.22 3.06 -23.11
CA THR A 98 5.68 1.96 -22.28
C THR A 98 4.63 1.17 -23.06
N GLY A 99 4.82 -0.15 -23.17
CA GLY A 99 3.84 -1.05 -23.77
C GLY A 99 2.47 -1.00 -23.08
N LEU A 100 1.40 -1.29 -23.82
CA LEU A 100 0.01 -1.23 -23.33
C LEU A 100 -0.21 -2.03 -22.05
N GLN A 101 0.41 -3.21 -21.93
CA GLN A 101 0.32 -4.06 -20.75
C GLN A 101 0.98 -3.43 -19.51
N GLU A 102 2.09 -2.71 -19.68
CA GLU A 102 2.78 -2.03 -18.59
C GLU A 102 1.94 -0.83 -18.11
N ARG A 103 1.31 -0.12 -19.05
CA ARG A 103 0.39 0.98 -18.74
C ARG A 103 -0.82 0.53 -17.92
N GLU A 104 -1.42 -0.61 -18.27
CA GLU A 104 -2.52 -1.19 -17.52
C GLU A 104 -2.10 -1.51 -16.07
N ARG A 105 -0.97 -2.19 -15.89
CA ARG A 105 -0.41 -2.49 -14.56
C ARG A 105 -0.09 -1.24 -13.75
N ILE A 106 0.42 -0.18 -14.38
CA ILE A 106 0.67 1.10 -13.71
C ILE A 106 -0.64 1.72 -13.22
N LEU A 107 -1.71 1.67 -14.02
CA LEU A 107 -3.03 2.20 -13.62
C LEU A 107 -3.65 1.39 -12.46
N GLU A 108 -3.47 0.06 -12.46
CA GLU A 108 -3.87 -0.80 -11.35
C GLU A 108 -3.11 -0.40 -10.07
N GLN A 109 -1.78 -0.31 -10.15
CA GLN A 109 -0.94 0.08 -9.02
C GLN A 109 -1.19 1.53 -8.57
N GLN A 110 -1.56 2.43 -9.47
CA GLN A 110 -1.99 3.79 -9.14
C GLN A 110 -3.29 3.77 -8.31
N THR A 111 -4.25 2.93 -8.69
CA THR A 111 -5.49 2.76 -7.94
C THR A 111 -5.19 2.32 -6.50
N VAL A 112 -4.29 1.34 -6.35
CA VAL A 112 -3.85 0.86 -5.03
C VAL A 112 -3.18 1.97 -4.22
N LEU A 113 -2.30 2.78 -4.85
CA LEU A 113 -1.66 3.92 -4.18
C LEU A 113 -2.69 4.90 -3.62
N ARG A 114 -3.71 5.26 -4.42
CA ARG A 114 -4.79 6.17 -3.98
C ARG A 114 -5.64 5.57 -2.85
N GLN A 115 -5.90 4.28 -2.89
CA GLN A 115 -6.60 3.59 -1.80
C GLN A 115 -5.79 3.63 -0.50
N LEU A 116 -4.48 3.38 -0.55
CA LEU A 116 -3.60 3.47 0.61
C LEU A 116 -3.47 4.90 1.15
N GLU A 117 -3.41 5.91 0.28
CA GLU A 117 -3.43 7.33 0.67
C GLU A 117 -4.70 7.68 1.46
N MET A 118 -5.87 7.21 1.02
CA MET A 118 -7.14 7.42 1.72
C MET A 118 -7.15 6.75 3.10
N ILE A 119 -6.64 5.51 3.20
CA ILE A 119 -6.52 4.80 4.48
C ILE A 119 -5.61 5.59 5.44
N LEU A 120 -4.45 6.03 4.96
CA LEU A 120 -3.53 6.84 5.75
C LEU A 120 -4.19 8.15 6.22
N PHE A 121 -4.97 8.80 5.37
CA PHE A 121 -5.67 10.04 5.71
C PHE A 121 -6.66 9.82 6.86
N ILE A 122 -7.43 8.73 6.83
CA ILE A 122 -8.36 8.35 7.92
C ILE A 122 -7.60 8.14 9.24
N HIS A 123 -6.45 7.45 9.20
CA HIS A 123 -5.61 7.26 10.37
C HIS A 123 -5.08 8.59 10.93
N LYS A 124 -4.70 9.54 10.07
CA LYS A 124 -4.26 10.88 10.49
C LYS A 124 -5.39 11.66 11.16
N LEU A 125 -6.61 11.65 10.59
CA LEU A 125 -7.78 12.29 11.19
C LEU A 125 -8.12 11.71 12.56
N SER A 126 -8.12 10.37 12.67
CA SER A 126 -8.37 9.69 13.95
C SER A 126 -7.34 10.07 15.02
N ARG A 127 -6.04 10.11 14.66
CA ARG A 127 -4.97 10.53 15.58
C ARG A 127 -5.05 12.01 15.98
N ALA A 128 -5.57 12.85 15.10
CA ALA A 128 -5.83 14.26 15.38
C ALA A 128 -7.09 14.48 16.25
N GLY A 129 -7.81 13.42 16.63
CA GLY A 129 -9.07 13.50 17.38
C GLY A 129 -10.27 13.95 16.54
N GLN A 130 -10.12 14.05 15.21
CA GLN A 130 -11.19 14.44 14.28
C GLN A 130 -12.02 13.21 13.87
N TYR A 131 -12.60 12.53 14.86
CA TYR A 131 -13.30 11.25 14.67
C TYR A 131 -14.49 11.34 13.71
N ALA A 132 -15.28 12.42 13.78
CA ALA A 132 -16.42 12.61 12.90
C ALA A 132 -16.02 12.75 11.41
N ASP A 133 -14.91 13.45 11.14
CA ASP A 133 -14.40 13.61 9.78
C ASP A 133 -13.75 12.31 9.28
N ALA A 134 -13.04 11.58 10.17
CA ALA A 134 -12.53 10.25 9.85
C ALA A 134 -13.67 9.30 9.41
N LEU A 135 -14.81 9.31 10.11
CA LEU A 135 -15.97 8.47 9.76
C LEU A 135 -16.63 8.87 8.43
N LYS A 136 -16.70 10.16 8.11
CA LYS A 136 -17.18 10.61 6.79
C LYS A 136 -16.32 10.07 5.66
N GLU A 137 -14.99 10.05 5.85
CA GLU A 137 -14.08 9.51 4.86
C GLU A 137 -14.17 7.99 4.75
N VAL A 138 -14.39 7.29 5.87
CA VAL A 138 -14.63 5.83 5.89
C VAL A 138 -15.85 5.45 5.05
N VAL A 139 -16.95 6.20 5.13
CA VAL A 139 -18.18 5.95 4.35
C VAL A 139 -17.98 6.21 2.85
N LYS A 140 -17.01 7.05 2.46
CA LYS A 140 -16.68 7.33 1.06
C LYS A 140 -15.82 6.25 0.39
N LEU A 141 -15.32 5.27 1.14
CA LEU A 141 -14.47 4.21 0.60
C LEU A 141 -15.30 3.31 -0.32
N SER A 142 -15.22 3.53 -1.62
CA SER A 142 -15.92 2.71 -2.62
C SER A 142 -15.43 1.26 -2.65
N PHE A 143 -14.21 1.01 -2.18
CA PHE A 143 -13.59 -0.31 -2.13
C PHE A 143 -13.90 -1.09 -0.84
N LEU A 144 -14.53 -0.45 0.14
CA LEU A 144 -14.97 -1.07 1.37
C LEU A 144 -16.40 -0.60 1.64
N PRO A 145 -17.45 -1.38 1.30
CA PRO A 145 -18.85 -0.95 1.32
C PRO A 145 -19.38 -0.84 2.77
N LEU A 146 -18.80 0.11 3.51
CA LEU A 146 -19.19 0.50 4.85
C LEU A 146 -20.33 1.51 4.84
N ASP A 147 -20.79 1.94 3.65
CA ASP A 147 -21.97 2.79 3.56
C ASP A 147 -23.17 2.09 4.23
N PRO A 148 -23.71 2.64 5.33
CA PRO A 148 -24.86 2.04 6.01
C PRO A 148 -26.12 1.97 5.14
N ARG A 149 -26.19 2.73 4.05
CA ARG A 149 -27.30 2.71 3.09
C ARG A 149 -27.09 1.75 1.91
N GLY A 150 -25.88 1.19 1.77
CA GLY A 150 -25.55 0.23 0.72
C GLY A 150 -25.94 -1.21 1.08
N PRO A 151 -26.04 -2.11 0.07
CA PRO A 151 -26.30 -3.53 0.30
C PRO A 151 -25.27 -4.17 1.25
N ASN A 152 -25.65 -5.28 1.90
CA ASN A 152 -24.76 -6.01 2.82
C ASN A 152 -23.43 -6.35 2.14
N ILE A 153 -22.35 -6.32 2.94
CA ILE A 153 -20.99 -6.61 2.50
C ILE A 153 -20.97 -8.01 1.86
N THR A 154 -20.81 -8.08 0.54
CA THR A 154 -20.52 -9.35 -0.12
C THR A 154 -19.05 -9.69 0.12
N THR A 155 -18.79 -10.92 0.56
CA THR A 155 -17.43 -11.46 0.81
C THR A 155 -16.49 -11.31 -0.38
N ASP A 156 -17.07 -11.17 -1.57
CA ASP A 156 -16.41 -11.09 -2.86
C ASP A 156 -15.66 -9.75 -3.05
N VAL A 157 -16.10 -8.69 -2.37
CA VAL A 157 -15.44 -7.38 -2.45
C VAL A 157 -14.03 -7.44 -1.88
N PHE A 158 -13.85 -8.16 -0.76
CA PHE A 158 -12.52 -8.34 -0.17
C PHE A 158 -11.60 -9.16 -1.05
N GLN A 159 -12.10 -10.18 -1.76
CA GLN A 159 -11.29 -11.03 -2.63
C GLN A 159 -10.71 -10.29 -3.84
N ASN A 160 -11.38 -9.21 -4.27
CA ASN A 160 -10.94 -8.38 -5.39
C ASN A 160 -10.00 -7.23 -4.98
N LEU A 161 -9.77 -7.02 -3.69
CA LEU A 161 -8.84 -6.00 -3.21
C LEU A 161 -7.38 -6.43 -3.44
N SER A 162 -6.52 -5.45 -3.73
CA SER A 162 -5.07 -5.68 -3.72
C SER A 162 -4.62 -6.20 -2.35
N PRO A 163 -3.70 -7.18 -2.28
CA PRO A 163 -3.14 -7.68 -1.03
C PRO A 163 -2.62 -6.57 -0.11
N HIS A 164 -2.08 -5.48 -0.68
CA HIS A 164 -1.58 -4.33 0.07
C HIS A 164 -2.69 -3.55 0.79
N VAL A 165 -3.87 -3.46 0.18
CA VAL A 165 -5.04 -2.81 0.79
C VAL A 165 -5.69 -3.74 1.80
N GLN A 166 -5.81 -5.04 1.49
CA GLN A 166 -6.33 -6.06 2.40
C GLN A 166 -5.55 -6.08 3.73
N ALA A 167 -4.22 -5.94 3.69
CA ALA A 167 -3.38 -5.91 4.88
C ALA A 167 -3.74 -4.76 5.84
N CYS A 168 -4.21 -3.63 5.31
CA CYS A 168 -4.59 -2.46 6.10
C CYS A 168 -6.04 -2.50 6.60
N VAL A 169 -6.91 -3.33 6.01
CA VAL A 169 -8.34 -3.39 6.36
C VAL A 169 -8.59 -3.67 7.85
N PRO A 170 -7.94 -4.67 8.50
CA PRO A 170 -8.19 -4.94 9.91
C PRO A 170 -7.90 -3.75 10.81
N ASP A 171 -6.83 -3.00 10.52
CA ASP A 171 -6.46 -1.84 11.31
C ASP A 171 -7.34 -0.62 11.01
N LEU A 172 -7.81 -0.48 9.77
CA LEU A 172 -8.82 0.51 9.40
C LEU A 172 -10.14 0.27 10.15
N LEU A 173 -10.60 -0.99 10.23
CA LEU A 173 -11.82 -1.35 10.96
C LEU A 173 -11.67 -1.08 12.47
N LYS A 174 -10.52 -1.41 13.07
CA LYS A 174 -10.23 -1.04 14.47
C LYS A 174 -10.30 0.46 14.69
N VAL A 175 -9.68 1.25 13.82
CA VAL A 175 -9.73 2.71 13.92
C VAL A 175 -11.14 3.24 13.74
N THR A 176 -11.94 2.63 12.87
CA THR A 176 -13.34 2.98 12.67
C THR A 176 -14.16 2.74 13.94
N LEU A 177 -13.94 1.61 14.64
CA LEU A 177 -14.55 1.34 15.94
C LEU A 177 -14.14 2.36 17.00
N VAL A 178 -12.86 2.69 17.08
CA VAL A 178 -12.36 3.73 18.00
C VAL A 178 -13.01 5.08 17.70
N CYS A 179 -13.13 5.47 16.43
CA CYS A 179 -13.81 6.70 16.05
C CYS A 179 -15.30 6.67 16.45
N LEU A 180 -15.99 5.55 16.25
CA LEU A 180 -17.40 5.36 16.64
C LEU A 180 -17.60 5.47 18.16
N ASP A 181 -16.69 4.93 18.97
CA ASP A 181 -16.78 5.00 20.43
C ASP A 181 -16.53 6.42 20.98
N ASN A 182 -15.84 7.28 20.22
CA ASN A 182 -15.51 8.65 20.63
C ASN A 182 -16.47 9.72 20.05
N VAL A 183 -17.37 9.36 19.15
CA VAL A 183 -18.42 10.27 18.65
C VAL A 183 -19.71 9.98 19.42
N THR A 184 -20.34 11.03 19.97
CA THR A 184 -21.66 10.92 20.60
C THR A 184 -22.68 10.35 19.61
N ASP A 185 -23.37 9.29 20.03
CA ASP A 185 -24.28 8.45 19.24
C ASP A 185 -25.58 9.18 18.87
N SER A 186 -25.46 10.22 18.05
CA SER A 186 -26.57 11.11 17.67
C SER A 186 -27.15 10.80 16.29
N ASP A 187 -26.42 10.08 15.44
CA ASP A 187 -26.79 9.88 14.03
C ASP A 187 -27.14 8.42 13.73
N ASP A 188 -28.32 8.19 13.14
CA ASP A 188 -28.76 6.88 12.63
C ASP A 188 -27.73 6.23 11.68
N LEU A 189 -26.92 7.05 11.01
CA LEU A 189 -25.81 6.66 10.16
C LEU A 189 -24.70 5.93 10.96
N LEU A 190 -24.35 6.44 12.14
CA LEU A 190 -23.31 5.87 13.00
C LEU A 190 -23.75 4.54 13.58
N ARG A 191 -25.01 4.45 13.99
CA ARG A 191 -25.61 3.20 14.47
C ARG A 191 -25.63 2.10 13.40
N ALA A 192 -25.99 2.45 12.16
CA ALA A 192 -25.96 1.49 11.05
C ALA A 192 -24.53 1.10 10.64
N LEU A 193 -23.57 2.03 10.70
CA LEU A 193 -22.15 1.75 10.49
C LEU A 193 -21.59 0.82 11.57
N ARG A 194 -21.92 1.05 12.84
CA ARG A 194 -21.54 0.20 13.98
C ARG A 194 -22.02 -1.24 13.79
N THR A 195 -23.26 -1.43 13.33
CA THR A 195 -23.79 -2.76 13.01
C THR A 195 -23.01 -3.44 11.89
N LYS A 196 -22.56 -2.72 10.85
CA LYS A 196 -21.78 -3.31 9.75
C LYS A 196 -20.34 -3.67 10.13
N VAL A 197 -19.71 -2.92 11.02
CA VAL A 197 -18.33 -3.16 11.44
C VAL A 197 -18.22 -4.24 12.52
N CYS A 198 -19.29 -4.48 13.29
CA CYS A 198 -19.35 -5.50 14.35
C CYS A 198 -19.85 -6.89 13.89
N ILE A 199 -20.12 -7.10 12.60
CA ILE A 199 -20.47 -8.41 12.01
C ILE A 199 -19.20 -9.10 11.51
#